data_AF-A0A502CNA9-F1
#
_entry.id   AF-A0A502CNA9-F1
#
_cell.length_a   1.000
_cell.length_b   1.000
_cell.length_c   1.000
_cell.angle_alpha   90.00
_cell.angle_beta   90.00
_cell.angle_gamma   90.00
#
_symmetry.space_group_name_H-M   'P 1'
#
loop_
_entity.id
_entity.type
_entity.pdbx_description
1 polymer ?
#
loop_
_entity_poly.entity_id
_entity_poly.type
_entity_poly.pdbx_seq_one_letter_code
_entity_poly.pdbx_strand_id
1 'polypeptide(L)' 'MSLTRDQERWAEAHTVLDLHGDFVFTFIAERIIDLAREGDQDGVDRWREIADRVGRLQRGTLQ' A
#
# COMPACT_ATOMS: atom_id res chain seq x y z
N MET A 1 8.48 2.09 -22.14
CA MET A 1 7.96 0.82 -21.57
C MET A 1 6.99 1.21 -20.47
N SER A 2 5.69 0.96 -20.63
CA SER A 2 4.75 1.15 -19.50
C SER A 2 5.00 0.06 -18.48
N LEU A 3 4.99 0.44 -17.20
CA LEU A 3 4.95 -0.51 -16.11
C LEU A 3 3.68 -1.35 -16.24
N THR A 4 3.78 -2.64 -15.92
CA THR A 4 2.58 -3.46 -15.74
C THR A 4 1.88 -3.03 -14.44
N ARG A 5 0.56 -3.21 -14.35
CA ARG A 5 -0.20 -2.86 -13.13
C ARG A 5 0.41 -3.46 -11.86
N ASP A 6 0.93 -4.68 -11.93
CA ASP A 6 1.60 -5.32 -10.79
C ASP A 6 2.90 -4.59 -10.39
N GLN A 7 3.72 -4.19 -11.36
CA GLN A 7 4.93 -3.39 -11.09
C GLN A 7 4.59 -2.03 -10.50
N GLU A 8 3.50 -1.40 -10.95
CA GLU A 8 2.99 -0.15 -10.35
C GLU A 8 2.57 -0.39 -8.88
N ARG A 9 1.94 -1.52 -8.56
CA ARG A 9 1.59 -1.86 -7.17
C ARG A 9 2.80 -2.03 -6.28
N TRP A 10 3.85 -2.68 -6.78
CA TRP A 10 5.10 -2.83 -6.03
C TRP A 10 5.83 -1.51 -5.85
N ALA A 11 5.88 -0.67 -6.87
CA ALA A 11 6.48 0.66 -6.78
C ALA A 11 5.77 1.55 -5.75
N GLU A 12 4.43 1.50 -5.70
CA GLU A 12 3.67 2.24 -4.70
C GLU A 12 3.85 1.69 -3.30
N ALA A 13 3.87 0.37 -3.12
CA ALA A 13 4.16 -0.23 -1.81
C ALA A 13 5.54 0.18 -1.29
N HIS A 14 6.56 0.21 -2.16
CA HIS A 14 7.90 0.68 -1.79
C HIS A 14 7.89 2.16 -1.41
N THR A 15 7.25 3.00 -2.23
CA THR A 15 7.17 4.45 -1.98
C THR A 15 6.46 4.76 -0.67
N VAL A 16 5.33 4.09 -0.41
CA VAL A 16 4.54 4.27 0.82
C VAL A 16 5.33 3.79 2.05
N LEU A 17 6.06 2.68 1.94
CA LEU A 17 6.94 2.21 3.01
C LEU A 17 8.08 3.20 3.28
N ASP A 18 8.75 3.72 2.25
CA ASP A 18 9.85 4.68 2.39
C ASP A 18 9.39 5.99 3.05
N LEU A 19 8.19 6.47 2.72
CA LEU A 19 7.66 7.73 3.24
C LEU A 19 7.20 7.64 4.70
N HIS A 20 6.65 6.49 5.11
CA HIS A 20 5.99 6.36 6.40
C HIS A 20 6.73 5.47 7.41
N GLY A 21 7.71 4.67 6.95
CA GLY A 21 8.54 3.81 7.79
C GLY A 21 7.68 2.91 8.71
N ASP A 22 7.94 2.97 10.01
CA ASP A 22 7.23 2.16 11.01
C ASP A 22 5.73 2.50 11.12
N PHE A 23 5.32 3.71 10.71
CA PHE A 23 3.93 4.15 10.74
C PHE A 23 3.14 3.79 9.47
N VAL A 24 3.75 3.04 8.55
CA VAL A 24 3.15 2.71 7.24
C VAL A 24 1.77 2.08 7.34
N PHE A 25 1.54 1.16 8.28
CA PHE A 25 0.24 0.51 8.42
C PHE A 25 -0.83 1.42 9.05
N THR A 26 -0.43 2.33 9.94
CA THR A 26 -1.34 3.36 10.47
C THR A 26 -1.84 4.25 9.35
N PHE A 27 -0.91 4.75 8.52
CA PHE A 27 -1.25 5.56 7.35
C PHE A 27 -2.17 4.82 6.37
N ILE A 28 -1.86 3.58 6.04
CA ILE A 28 -2.69 2.78 5.13
C ILE A 28 -4.10 2.57 5.71
N ALA A 29 -4.23 2.29 7.02
CA ALA A 29 -5.51 2.12 7.66
C ALA A 29 -6.37 3.39 7.61
N GLU A 30 -5.77 4.56 7.85
CA GLU A 30 -6.44 5.86 7.71
C GLU A 30 -6.94 6.09 6.29
N ARG A 31 -6.10 5.82 5.28
CA ARG A 31 -6.50 5.93 3.85
C ARG A 31 -7.67 5.02 3.50
N ILE A 32 -7.69 3.79 4.00
CA ILE A 32 -8.79 2.84 3.77
C ILE A 32 -10.09 3.36 4.42
N ILE A 33 -10.01 3.88 5.64
CA ILE A 33 -11.18 4.42 6.36
C ILE A 33 -11.77 5.61 5.61
N ASP A 34 -10.94 6.53 5.14
CA ASP A 34 -11.38 7.71 4.40
C ASP A 34 -12.09 7.32 3.10
N LEU A 35 -11.51 6.41 2.32
CA LEU A 35 -12.11 5.94 1.07
C LEU A 35 -13.41 5.16 1.31
N ALA A 36 -13.46 4.35 2.37
CA ALA A 36 -14.68 3.64 2.74
C ALA A 36 -15.81 4.61 3.13
N ARG A 37 -15.50 5.73 3.80
CA ARG A 37 -16.48 6.78 4.12
C ARG A 37 -16.99 7.49 2.87
N GLU A 38 -16.13 7.66 1.87
CA GLU A 38 -16.48 8.24 0.57
C GLU A 38 -17.24 7.25 -0.34
N GLY A 39 -17.28 5.96 0.02
CA GLY A 39 -17.89 4.90 -0.78
C GLY A 39 -17.02 4.41 -1.94
N ASP A 40 -15.73 4.75 -1.96
CA ASP A 40 -14.78 4.34 -2.99
C ASP A 40 -14.22 2.94 -2.68
N GLN A 41 -14.96 1.92 -3.12
CA GLN A 41 -14.57 0.53 -2.91
C GLN A 41 -13.32 0.13 -3.73
N ASP A 42 -13.17 0.67 -4.94
CA ASP A 42 -12.01 0.38 -5.80
C ASP A 42 -10.71 0.92 -5.16
N GLY A 43 -10.79 2.12 -4.57
CA GLY A 43 -9.71 2.70 -3.80
C GLY A 43 -9.36 1.87 -2.57
N VAL A 44 -10.36 1.41 -1.82
CA VAL A 44 -10.15 0.53 -0.66
C VAL A 44 -9.40 -0.75 -1.06
N ASP A 45 -9.81 -1.39 -2.15
CA ASP A 45 -9.21 -2.66 -2.59
C ASP A 45 -7.77 -2.46 -3.08
N ARG A 46 -7.48 -1.34 -3.77
CA ARG A 46 -6.11 -0.96 -4.11
C ARG A 46 -5.22 -0.75 -2.88
N TRP A 47 -5.72 -0.11 -1.82
CA TRP A 47 -4.92 0.11 -0.60
C TRP A 47 -4.71 -1.18 0.20
N ARG A 48 -5.66 -2.12 0.18
CA ARG A 48 -5.46 -3.48 0.72
C ARG A 48 -4.35 -4.21 -0.03
N GLU A 49 -4.34 -4.14 -1.35
CA GLU A 49 -3.27 -4.69 -2.18
C GLU A 49 -1.88 -4.08 -1.89
N ILE A 50 -1.83 -2.79 -1.55
CA ILE A 50 -0.60 -2.12 -1.12
C ILE A 50 -0.18 -2.63 0.27
N ALA A 51 -1.11 -2.76 1.22
CA ALA A 51 -0.85 -3.29 2.57
C ALA A 51 -0.21 -4.67 2.53
N ASP A 52 -0.75 -5.57 1.69
CA ASP A 52 -0.22 -6.92 1.52
C ASP A 52 1.23 -6.92 1.02
N ARG A 53 1.54 -6.04 0.07
CA ARG A 53 2.89 -5.90 -0.50
C ARG A 53 3.85 -5.25 0.50
N VAL A 54 3.43 -4.22 1.24
CA VAL A 54 4.22 -3.64 2.34
C VAL A 54 4.58 -4.70 3.38
N GLY A 55 3.62 -5.53 3.78
CA GLY A 55 3.88 -6.64 4.69
C GLY A 55 4.89 -7.66 4.14
N ARG A 56 4.90 -7.89 2.82
CA ARG A 56 5.91 -8.74 2.17
C ARG A 56 7.29 -8.06 2.15
N LEU A 57 7.36 -6.77 1.86
CA LEU A 57 8.62 -6.00 1.87
C LEU A 57 9.26 -6.05 3.26
N GLN A 58 8.53 -5.71 4.31
CA GLN A 58 9.06 -5.70 5.67
C GLN A 58 9.53 -7.08 6.16
N ARG A 59 8.83 -8.16 5.78
CA ARG A 59 9.29 -9.53 6.08
C ARG A 59 10.56 -9.91 5.32
N GLY A 60 10.73 -9.40 4.09
CA GLY A 60 11.93 -9.63 3.28
C GLY A 60 13.14 -8.78 3.71
N THR A 61 12.91 -7.59 4.29
CA THR A 61 13.97 -6.72 4.82
C THR A 61 14.57 -7.21 6.15
N LEU A 62 13.89 -8.14 6.85
CA LEU A 62 14.35 -8.74 8.11
C LEU A 62 15.27 -9.97 7.93
N GLN A 63 15.79 -10.23 6.72
CA GLN A 63 16.77 -11.30 6.44
C GLN A 63 18.13 -10.72 6.04
#